data_AF-A0A3E2U4W9-F1
#
_entry.id   AF-A0A3E2U4W9-F1
#
_cell.length_a   1.000
_cell.length_b   1.000
_cell.length_c   1.000
_cell.angle_alpha   90.00
_cell.angle_beta   90.00
_cell.angle_gamma   90.00
#
_symmetry.space_group_name_H-M   'P 1'
#
loop_
_entity.id
_entity.type
_entity.pdbx_description
1 polymer ?
#
loop_
_entity_poly.entity_id
_entity_poly.type
_entity_poly.pdbx_seq_one_letter_code
_entity_poly.pdbx_strand_id
1 'polypeptide(L)'
;MLFHPAQLGLAHLDKATLEADKKACKKIGPCGVGKKALYLNSFYIDRRYYLPYGSISRVFKRVAMSQGGFSGKGMFASMAYLVVEYDGGKQKQCNFKDEQDVDALLEVLAKEQPNIPRLSAAGEAEIARQKAEKAARRLPQLSKEAEQSVGQLKRASDYLARKPELAKELSAAERRKRAQLQSKPVYKYVALIISLFGVVSAAYGIQSIINHTGNYGIYFALFGFAAIFLFSSYNMMPTAHNNHNAIMKRADRAEAAMAEYIKAYPGGNFPVPDIYAHPVVLKQMTDALQEGRAVTLPEALEAVKNRLKEVNADVQVEQEEYDEIVQIKAMFLNHDYQ
;
A
#
# COMPACT_ATOMS: atom_id res chain seq x y z
N MET A 1 33.69 -19.90 -0.87
CA MET A 1 32.50 -19.60 -0.01
C MET A 1 32.55 -20.55 1.18
N LEU A 2 32.41 -20.07 2.42
CA LEU A 2 32.51 -20.92 3.62
C LEU A 2 31.40 -21.99 3.72
N PHE A 3 30.23 -21.77 3.08
CA PHE A 3 29.14 -22.75 3.08
C PHE A 3 28.44 -22.84 1.71
N HIS A 4 28.41 -24.05 1.14
CA HIS A 4 27.54 -24.38 0.01
C HIS A 4 26.09 -24.48 0.48
N PRO A 5 25.12 -23.97 -0.30
CA PRO A 5 23.71 -24.12 0.07
C PRO A 5 23.33 -25.61 0.00
N ALA A 6 22.57 -26.09 0.99
CA ALA A 6 22.05 -27.46 0.98
C ALA A 6 20.79 -27.53 0.11
N GLN A 7 20.63 -28.65 -0.59
CA GLN A 7 19.42 -28.96 -1.33
C GLN A 7 18.29 -29.26 -0.33
N LEU A 8 17.11 -28.66 -0.53
CA LEU A 8 15.91 -29.00 0.26
C LEU A 8 14.97 -29.96 -0.45
N GLY A 9 14.91 -29.91 -1.78
CA GLY A 9 13.98 -30.69 -2.60
C GLY A 9 14.62 -31.89 -3.28
N LEU A 10 13.85 -32.58 -4.13
CA LEU A 10 14.34 -33.73 -4.89
C LEU A 10 15.22 -33.34 -6.08
N ALA A 11 14.94 -32.20 -6.72
CA ALA A 11 15.75 -31.70 -7.82
C ALA A 11 17.08 -31.12 -7.31
N HIS A 12 18.16 -31.37 -8.05
CA HIS A 12 19.51 -30.89 -7.75
C HIS A 12 20.09 -30.08 -8.91
N LEU A 13 21.01 -29.18 -8.59
CA LEU A 13 21.88 -28.54 -9.58
C LEU A 13 23.28 -29.16 -9.45
N ASP A 14 24.00 -29.27 -10.56
CA ASP A 14 25.42 -29.59 -10.49
C ASP A 14 26.17 -28.48 -9.74
N LYS A 15 27.33 -28.85 -9.18
CA LYS A 15 28.08 -27.97 -8.27
C LYS A 15 28.52 -26.66 -8.93
N ALA A 16 28.96 -26.70 -10.19
CA ALA A 16 29.46 -25.52 -10.90
C ALA A 16 28.31 -24.54 -11.19
N THR A 17 27.18 -25.05 -11.67
CA THR A 17 25.96 -24.26 -11.88
C THR A 17 25.46 -23.66 -10.59
N LEU A 18 25.42 -24.43 -9.50
CA LEU A 18 24.98 -23.96 -8.18
C LEU A 18 25.85 -22.81 -7.65
N GLU A 19 27.17 -22.92 -7.77
CA GLU A 19 28.11 -21.89 -7.32
C GLU A 19 27.95 -20.60 -8.16
N ALA A 20 27.85 -20.73 -9.49
CA ALA A 20 27.67 -19.60 -10.39
C ALA A 20 26.31 -18.90 -10.15
N ASP A 21 25.24 -19.67 -10.04
CA ASP A 21 23.89 -19.15 -9.85
C ASP A 21 23.72 -18.48 -8.47
N LYS A 22 24.27 -19.08 -7.40
CA LYS A 22 24.28 -18.45 -6.07
C LYS A 22 25.08 -17.15 -6.05
N LYS A 23 26.21 -17.10 -6.77
CA LYS A 23 27.03 -15.89 -6.86
C LYS A 23 26.31 -14.76 -7.59
N ALA A 24 25.55 -15.10 -8.63
CA ALA A 24 24.82 -14.14 -9.47
C ALA A 24 23.41 -13.79 -8.95
N CYS A 25 22.89 -14.50 -7.94
CA CYS A 25 21.54 -14.27 -7.45
C CYS A 25 21.34 -12.84 -6.91
N LYS A 26 20.14 -12.31 -7.12
CA LYS A 26 19.68 -11.05 -6.50
C LYS A 26 19.39 -11.34 -5.03
N LYS A 27 20.23 -10.81 -4.13
CA LYS A 27 20.09 -10.99 -2.69
C LYS A 27 19.07 -10.01 -2.14
N ILE A 28 18.05 -10.52 -1.48
CA ILE A 28 16.95 -9.73 -0.92
C ILE A 28 16.68 -10.30 0.47
N GLY A 29 16.91 -9.49 1.49
CA GLY A 29 16.99 -9.94 2.88
C GLY A 29 17.87 -11.20 3.03
N PRO A 30 17.41 -12.22 3.78
CA PRO A 30 18.16 -13.44 4.02
C PRO A 30 18.06 -14.47 2.88
N CYS A 31 17.28 -14.17 1.82
CA CYS A 31 17.07 -15.04 0.66
C CYS A 31 17.81 -14.52 -0.58
N GLY A 32 17.65 -15.20 -1.72
CA GLY A 32 18.13 -14.72 -3.01
C GLY A 32 17.43 -15.38 -4.19
N VAL A 33 17.20 -14.60 -5.25
CA VAL A 33 16.57 -15.05 -6.50
C VAL A 33 17.64 -15.27 -7.56
N GLY A 34 17.92 -16.53 -7.89
CA GLY A 34 18.86 -16.91 -8.95
C GLY A 34 18.19 -16.97 -10.32
N LYS A 35 18.94 -17.41 -11.33
CA LYS A 35 18.39 -17.76 -12.64
C LYS A 35 17.89 -19.21 -12.69
N LYS A 36 18.47 -20.09 -11.87
CA LYS A 36 18.16 -21.53 -11.85
C LYS A 36 17.47 -21.99 -10.56
N ALA A 37 17.74 -21.33 -9.44
CA ALA A 37 17.17 -21.70 -8.15
C ALA A 37 16.78 -20.50 -7.29
N LEU A 38 15.86 -20.76 -6.35
CA LEU A 38 15.58 -19.87 -5.23
C LEU A 38 16.44 -20.27 -4.04
N TYR A 39 17.12 -19.28 -3.43
CA TYR A 39 17.98 -19.48 -2.27
C TYR A 39 17.29 -19.03 -0.99
N LEU A 40 17.23 -19.92 -0.01
CA LEU A 40 16.42 -19.79 1.20
C LEU A 40 17.28 -19.79 2.45
N ASN A 41 16.82 -19.11 3.49
CA ASN A 41 17.54 -19.06 4.76
C ASN A 41 17.19 -20.22 5.70
N SER A 42 18.11 -20.46 6.63
CA SER A 42 17.79 -21.04 7.93
C SER A 42 17.52 -19.90 8.93
N PHE A 43 17.21 -20.23 10.17
CA PHE A 43 16.97 -19.21 11.21
C PHE A 43 18.19 -18.30 11.44
N TYR A 44 19.42 -18.82 11.28
CA TYR A 44 20.66 -18.08 11.57
C TYR A 44 21.56 -17.81 10.35
N ILE A 45 21.31 -18.50 9.23
CA ILE A 45 22.20 -18.48 8.07
C ILE A 45 21.40 -18.14 6.82
N ASP A 46 21.70 -17.01 6.22
CA ASP A 46 21.18 -16.58 4.92
C ASP A 46 21.55 -17.55 3.80
N ARG A 47 20.63 -17.76 2.86
CA ARG A 47 20.87 -18.56 1.63
C ARG A 47 21.58 -19.90 1.94
N ARG A 48 21.19 -20.52 3.07
CA ARG A 48 21.68 -21.81 3.57
C ARG A 48 21.16 -22.97 2.73
N TYR A 49 20.02 -22.78 2.10
CA TYR A 49 19.34 -23.78 1.28
C TYR A 49 19.10 -23.28 -0.14
N TYR A 50 18.88 -24.20 -1.07
CA TYR A 50 18.41 -23.89 -2.41
C TYR A 50 17.31 -24.85 -2.86
N LEU A 51 16.43 -24.35 -3.74
CA LEU A 51 15.42 -25.11 -4.45
C LEU A 51 15.48 -24.74 -5.94
N PRO A 52 15.78 -25.68 -6.84
CA PRO A 52 15.62 -25.44 -8.28
C PRO A 52 14.17 -25.11 -8.62
N TYR A 53 13.95 -24.22 -9.60
CA TYR A 53 12.60 -23.75 -9.91
C TYR A 53 11.62 -24.86 -10.31
N GLY A 54 12.10 -25.93 -10.95
CA GLY A 54 11.27 -27.09 -11.32
C GLY A 54 10.68 -27.85 -10.12
N SER A 55 11.23 -27.69 -8.92
CA SER A 55 10.69 -28.28 -7.69
C SER A 55 9.67 -27.38 -6.99
N ILE A 56 9.58 -26.10 -7.35
CA ILE A 56 8.77 -25.11 -6.63
C ILE A 56 7.38 -25.05 -7.25
N SER A 57 6.36 -25.27 -6.44
CA SER A 57 4.96 -25.15 -6.86
C SER A 57 4.37 -23.77 -6.56
N ARG A 58 4.87 -23.06 -5.54
CA ARG A 58 4.31 -21.77 -5.10
C ARG A 58 5.30 -21.03 -4.20
N VAL A 59 5.28 -19.69 -4.24
CA VAL A 59 6.08 -18.85 -3.35
C VAL A 59 5.28 -17.63 -2.92
N PHE A 60 4.87 -17.53 -1.66
CA PHE A 60 3.98 -16.46 -1.22
C PHE A 60 4.38 -15.85 0.12
N LYS A 61 3.92 -14.61 0.32
CA LYS A 61 4.06 -13.90 1.59
C LYS A 61 2.98 -14.37 2.57
N ARG A 62 3.37 -14.60 3.82
CA ARG A 62 2.44 -14.81 4.94
C ARG A 62 2.84 -13.90 6.08
N VAL A 63 1.88 -13.18 6.65
CA VAL A 63 2.11 -12.32 7.81
C VAL A 63 1.43 -12.96 9.01
N ALA A 64 2.21 -13.28 10.04
CA ALA A 64 1.65 -13.64 11.34
C ALA A 64 1.56 -12.36 12.18
N MET A 65 0.40 -12.11 12.79
CA MET A 65 0.20 -10.99 13.71
C MET A 65 0.08 -11.50 15.14
N SER A 66 0.54 -10.71 16.11
CA SER A 66 0.28 -10.97 17.53
C SER A 66 -1.23 -10.96 17.80
N GLN A 67 -1.66 -11.55 18.93
CA GLN A 67 -3.05 -11.43 19.38
C GLN A 67 -3.49 -9.96 19.49
N GLY A 68 -2.59 -9.04 19.83
CA GLY A 68 -2.88 -7.62 19.84
C GLY A 68 -3.10 -7.02 18.45
N GLY A 69 -2.43 -7.53 17.43
CA GLY A 69 -2.71 -7.18 16.03
C GLY A 69 -4.02 -7.76 15.50
N PHE A 70 -4.43 -8.94 15.97
CA PHE A 70 -5.71 -9.54 15.58
C PHE A 70 -6.92 -8.91 16.29
N SER A 71 -6.78 -8.60 17.59
CA SER A 71 -7.87 -8.05 18.41
C SER A 71 -7.92 -6.51 18.44
N GLY A 72 -6.91 -5.83 17.90
CA GLY A 72 -6.72 -4.39 18.04
C GLY A 72 -6.41 -3.92 19.47
N LYS A 73 -6.14 -4.86 20.40
CA LYS A 73 -5.91 -4.60 21.83
C LYS A 73 -4.58 -5.20 22.28
N GLY A 74 -3.65 -4.37 22.76
CA GLY A 74 -2.35 -4.82 23.26
C GLY A 74 -1.22 -4.64 22.24
N MET A 75 -0.06 -5.25 22.51
CA MET A 75 1.16 -5.02 21.71
C MET A 75 1.04 -5.59 20.30
N PHE A 76 1.13 -4.72 19.30
CA PHE A 76 1.15 -5.08 17.88
C PHE A 76 2.56 -5.55 17.49
N ALA A 77 2.67 -6.80 17.05
CA ALA A 77 3.88 -7.30 16.41
C ALA A 77 3.47 -8.13 15.19
N SER A 78 4.02 -7.83 14.02
CA SER A 78 3.87 -8.63 12.82
C SER A 78 5.21 -9.29 12.47
N MET A 79 5.15 -10.52 11.99
CA MET A 79 6.28 -11.22 11.40
C MET A 79 5.92 -11.66 9.99
N ALA A 80 6.70 -11.19 9.02
CA ALA A 80 6.55 -11.55 7.62
C ALA A 80 7.42 -12.76 7.29
N TYR A 81 6.80 -13.73 6.62
CA TYR A 81 7.42 -14.96 6.16
C TYR A 81 7.29 -15.05 4.65
N LEU A 82 8.36 -15.49 3.99
CA LEU A 82 8.27 -16.09 2.67
C LEU A 82 8.01 -17.59 2.85
N VAL A 83 6.91 -18.07 2.28
CA VAL A 83 6.56 -19.49 2.25
C VAL A 83 6.79 -20.03 0.86
N VAL A 84 7.63 -21.06 0.75
CA VAL A 84 7.92 -21.76 -0.51
C VAL A 84 7.33 -23.15 -0.42
N GLU A 85 6.39 -23.46 -1.31
CA GLU A 85 5.85 -24.80 -1.49
C GLU A 85 6.65 -25.51 -2.58
N TYR A 86 7.02 -26.76 -2.32
CA TYR A 86 7.86 -27.54 -3.22
C TYR A 86 7.56 -29.04 -3.10
N ASP A 87 7.99 -29.80 -4.11
CA ASP A 87 7.88 -31.26 -4.20
C ASP A 87 6.49 -31.80 -3.79
N GLY A 88 5.42 -31.18 -4.27
CA GLY A 88 4.05 -31.71 -4.13
C GLY A 88 3.44 -31.62 -2.72
N GLY A 89 3.90 -30.71 -1.86
CA GLY A 89 3.23 -30.41 -0.58
C GLY A 89 4.15 -30.04 0.59
N LYS A 90 5.48 -30.09 0.40
CA LYS A 90 6.43 -29.61 1.42
C LYS A 90 6.44 -28.10 1.45
N GLN A 91 6.65 -27.53 2.64
CA GLN A 91 6.78 -26.09 2.81
C GLN A 91 8.08 -25.70 3.50
N LYS A 92 8.71 -24.64 3.03
CA LYS A 92 9.82 -23.97 3.70
C LYS A 92 9.43 -22.54 4.00
N GLN A 93 9.50 -22.18 5.27
CA GLN A 93 9.28 -20.81 5.73
C GLN A 93 10.62 -20.11 5.97
N CYS A 94 10.69 -18.86 5.53
CA CYS A 94 11.85 -18.00 5.63
C CYS A 94 11.43 -16.70 6.29
N ASN A 95 12.02 -16.39 7.45
CA ASN A 95 11.68 -15.20 8.22
C ASN A 95 12.41 -14.00 7.63
N PHE A 96 11.71 -12.86 7.53
CA PHE A 96 12.29 -11.58 7.14
C PHE A 96 12.17 -10.60 8.30
N LYS A 97 13.20 -9.73 8.41
CA LYS A 97 13.17 -8.63 9.39
C LYS A 97 12.30 -7.48 8.88
N ASP A 98 12.42 -7.18 7.60
CA ASP A 98 11.61 -6.17 6.91
C ASP A 98 10.57 -6.87 6.04
N GLU A 99 9.31 -6.47 6.19
CA GLU A 99 8.21 -6.97 5.39
C GLU A 99 8.37 -6.60 3.90
N GLN A 100 8.92 -5.41 3.62
CA GLN A 100 9.11 -4.91 2.25
C GLN A 100 10.10 -5.75 1.45
N ASP A 101 11.07 -6.39 2.11
CA ASP A 101 12.01 -7.31 1.47
C ASP A 101 11.29 -8.56 0.93
N VAL A 102 10.20 -9.00 1.57
CA VAL A 102 9.39 -10.12 1.06
C VAL A 102 8.71 -9.69 -0.24
N ASP A 103 8.13 -8.48 -0.25
CA ASP A 103 7.45 -7.94 -1.43
C ASP A 103 8.44 -7.72 -2.60
N ALA A 104 9.61 -7.14 -2.31
CA ALA A 104 10.68 -6.96 -3.29
C ALA A 104 11.16 -8.31 -3.86
N LEU A 105 11.27 -9.35 -3.02
CA LEU A 105 11.62 -10.68 -3.48
C LEU A 105 10.55 -11.26 -4.41
N LEU A 106 9.27 -11.15 -4.04
CA LEU A 106 8.16 -11.62 -4.87
C LEU A 106 8.07 -10.84 -6.20
N GLU A 107 8.41 -9.55 -6.20
CA GLU A 107 8.46 -8.74 -7.42
C GLU A 107 9.59 -9.19 -8.36
N VAL A 108 10.79 -9.43 -7.82
CA VAL A 108 11.91 -9.97 -8.60
C VAL A 108 11.57 -11.38 -9.11
N LEU A 109 11.00 -12.24 -8.25
CA LEU A 109 10.57 -13.58 -8.64
C LEU A 109 9.53 -13.53 -9.77
N ALA A 110 8.59 -12.59 -9.75
CA ALA A 110 7.60 -12.42 -10.80
C ALA A 110 8.22 -12.12 -12.17
N LYS A 111 9.33 -11.36 -12.19
CA LYS A 111 10.06 -11.01 -13.42
C LYS A 111 10.87 -12.19 -13.94
N GLU A 112 11.55 -12.92 -13.05
CA GLU A 112 12.44 -14.01 -13.43
C GLU A 112 11.69 -15.33 -13.67
N GLN A 113 10.59 -15.57 -12.95
CA GLN A 113 9.80 -16.82 -12.96
C GLN A 113 8.30 -16.52 -12.90
N PRO A 114 7.71 -15.98 -13.99
CA PRO A 114 6.32 -15.51 -14.02
C PRO A 114 5.28 -16.62 -13.77
N ASN A 115 5.63 -17.88 -14.05
CA ASN A 115 4.73 -19.02 -13.93
C ASN A 115 4.58 -19.54 -12.48
N ILE A 116 5.44 -19.11 -11.54
CA ILE A 116 5.33 -19.51 -10.14
C ILE A 116 4.23 -18.67 -9.47
N PRO A 117 3.15 -19.28 -8.94
CA PRO A 117 2.11 -18.54 -8.25
C PRO A 117 2.63 -17.89 -6.97
N ARG A 118 2.20 -16.65 -6.74
CA ARG A 118 2.74 -15.75 -5.69
C ARG A 118 1.81 -15.49 -4.51
N LEU A 119 0.59 -16.01 -4.59
CA LEU A 119 -0.39 -16.01 -3.51
C LEU A 119 -0.48 -17.42 -2.93
N SER A 120 -1.02 -17.57 -1.73
CA SER A 120 -1.37 -18.90 -1.19
C SER A 120 -2.57 -19.50 -1.93
N ALA A 121 -2.75 -20.81 -1.90
CA ALA A 121 -3.92 -21.44 -2.55
C ALA A 121 -5.23 -20.92 -1.94
N ALA A 122 -5.26 -20.72 -0.62
CA ALA A 122 -6.37 -20.08 0.06
C ALA A 122 -6.58 -18.62 -0.37
N GLY A 123 -5.50 -17.86 -0.58
CA GLY A 123 -5.57 -16.48 -1.07
C GLY A 123 -6.11 -16.39 -2.50
N GLU A 124 -5.71 -17.30 -3.39
CA GLU A 124 -6.28 -17.39 -4.73
C GLU A 124 -7.75 -17.79 -4.71
N ALA A 125 -8.12 -18.77 -3.89
CA ALA A 125 -9.50 -19.19 -3.71
C ALA A 125 -10.38 -18.07 -3.15
N GLU A 126 -9.87 -17.30 -2.19
CA GLU A 126 -10.58 -16.16 -1.63
C GLU A 126 -10.79 -15.05 -2.66
N ILE A 127 -9.76 -14.69 -3.42
CA ILE A 127 -9.90 -13.70 -4.52
C ILE A 127 -10.87 -14.21 -5.59
N ALA A 128 -10.83 -15.51 -5.92
CA ALA A 128 -11.75 -16.09 -6.88
C ALA A 128 -13.20 -16.07 -6.35
N ARG A 129 -13.41 -16.36 -5.07
CA ARG A 129 -14.71 -16.26 -4.39
C ARG A 129 -15.23 -14.83 -4.41
N GLN A 130 -14.43 -13.86 -4.00
CA GLN A 130 -14.80 -12.44 -4.02
C GLN A 130 -15.18 -11.96 -5.43
N LYS A 131 -14.40 -12.36 -6.45
CA LYS A 131 -14.73 -12.07 -7.86
C LYS A 131 -16.03 -12.73 -8.31
N ALA A 132 -16.29 -13.97 -7.90
CA ALA A 132 -17.52 -14.67 -8.22
C ALA A 132 -18.73 -14.04 -7.51
N GLU A 133 -18.60 -13.68 -6.24
CA GLU A 133 -19.64 -12.98 -5.47
C GLU A 133 -19.94 -11.61 -6.09
N LYS A 134 -18.91 -10.83 -6.45
CA LYS A 134 -19.08 -9.54 -7.14
C LYS A 134 -19.74 -9.71 -8.52
N ALA A 135 -19.35 -10.73 -9.28
CA ALA A 135 -19.97 -11.04 -10.58
C ALA A 135 -21.44 -11.47 -10.42
N ALA A 136 -21.77 -12.23 -9.37
CA ALA A 136 -23.12 -12.68 -9.08
C ALA A 136 -24.06 -11.54 -8.66
N ARG A 137 -23.53 -10.43 -8.12
CA ARG A 137 -24.32 -9.21 -7.83
C ARG A 137 -24.71 -8.44 -9.09
N ARG A 138 -24.08 -8.70 -10.24
CA ARG A 138 -24.38 -8.00 -11.49
C ARG A 138 -25.68 -8.49 -12.10
N LEU A 139 -26.44 -7.56 -12.66
CA LEU A 139 -27.63 -7.87 -13.43
C LEU A 139 -27.26 -8.70 -14.67
N PRO A 140 -28.04 -9.75 -15.00
CA PRO A 140 -27.81 -10.55 -16.20
C PRO A 140 -28.04 -9.74 -17.49
N GLN A 141 -28.93 -8.76 -17.44
CA GLN A 141 -29.20 -7.82 -18.52
C GLN A 141 -29.44 -6.42 -17.95
N LEU A 142 -28.80 -5.42 -18.56
CA LEU A 142 -29.00 -4.03 -18.20
C LEU A 142 -30.16 -3.43 -19.00
N SER A 143 -30.84 -2.43 -18.42
CA SER A 143 -31.77 -1.62 -19.20
C SER A 143 -30.99 -0.82 -20.26
N LYS A 144 -31.65 -0.45 -21.38
CA LYS A 144 -31.02 0.36 -22.44
C LYS A 144 -30.41 1.65 -21.90
N GLU A 145 -31.04 2.26 -20.91
CA GLU A 145 -30.57 3.47 -20.26
C GLU A 145 -29.34 3.22 -19.39
N ALA A 146 -29.31 2.12 -18.62
CA ALA A 146 -28.13 1.72 -17.86
C ALA A 146 -26.95 1.36 -18.79
N GLU A 147 -27.19 0.70 -19.91
CA GLU A 147 -26.17 0.41 -20.94
C GLU A 147 -25.55 1.70 -21.50
N GLN A 148 -26.38 2.69 -21.82
CA GLN A 148 -25.92 4.01 -22.26
C GLN A 148 -25.08 4.71 -21.18
N SER A 149 -25.53 4.68 -19.93
CA SER A 149 -24.82 5.27 -18.79
C SER A 149 -23.45 4.59 -18.58
N VAL A 150 -23.38 3.25 -18.62
CA VAL A 150 -22.12 2.49 -18.56
C VAL A 150 -21.20 2.87 -19.72
N GLY A 151 -21.74 3.01 -20.93
CA GLY A 151 -20.98 3.45 -22.10
C GLY A 151 -20.42 4.88 -21.99
N GLN A 152 -21.13 5.78 -21.30
CA GLN A 152 -20.64 7.12 -20.99
C GLN A 152 -19.52 7.09 -19.95
N LEU A 153 -19.68 6.33 -18.86
CA LEU A 153 -18.64 6.16 -17.83
C LEU A 153 -17.37 5.52 -18.39
N LYS A 154 -17.50 4.53 -19.28
CA LYS A 154 -16.35 3.90 -19.94
C LYS A 154 -15.56 4.92 -20.77
N ARG A 155 -16.22 5.74 -21.58
CA ARG A 155 -15.56 6.79 -22.37
C ARG A 155 -14.87 7.84 -21.48
N ALA A 156 -15.49 8.22 -20.37
CA ALA A 156 -14.90 9.13 -19.39
C ALA A 156 -13.68 8.51 -18.69
N SER A 157 -13.74 7.22 -18.35
CA SER A 157 -12.63 6.47 -17.77
C SER A 157 -11.45 6.37 -18.75
N ASP A 158 -11.73 6.01 -20.00
CA ASP A 158 -10.72 5.97 -21.08
C ASP A 158 -10.11 7.35 -21.35
N TYR A 159 -10.88 8.43 -21.14
CA TYR A 159 -10.37 9.79 -21.23
C TYR A 159 -9.40 10.09 -20.08
N LEU A 160 -9.79 9.86 -18.82
CA LEU A 160 -8.92 10.06 -17.66
C LEU A 160 -7.65 9.20 -17.72
N ALA A 161 -7.72 8.01 -18.31
CA ALA A 161 -6.57 7.12 -18.50
C ALA A 161 -5.46 7.71 -19.38
N ARG A 162 -5.72 8.78 -20.16
CA ARG A 162 -4.71 9.48 -20.95
C ARG A 162 -3.81 10.39 -20.11
N LYS A 163 -4.27 10.81 -18.92
CA LYS A 163 -3.53 11.64 -17.96
C LYS A 163 -3.73 11.13 -16.51
N PRO A 164 -3.25 9.91 -16.20
CA PRO A 164 -3.48 9.28 -14.90
C PRO A 164 -2.85 10.05 -13.73
N GLU A 165 -1.83 10.87 -13.99
CA GLU A 165 -1.18 11.75 -13.03
C GLU A 165 -2.13 12.79 -12.41
N LEU A 166 -3.12 13.29 -13.18
CA LEU A 166 -4.07 14.28 -12.67
C LEU A 166 -4.99 13.68 -11.62
N ALA A 167 -5.52 12.48 -11.86
CA ALA A 167 -6.37 11.78 -10.91
C ALA A 167 -5.58 11.39 -9.64
N LYS A 168 -4.35 10.91 -9.80
CA LYS A 168 -3.45 10.59 -8.67
C LYS A 168 -3.16 11.83 -7.82
N GLU A 169 -2.86 12.96 -8.45
CA GLU A 169 -2.57 14.21 -7.74
C GLU A 169 -3.81 14.77 -7.04
N LEU A 170 -4.98 14.74 -7.69
CA LEU A 170 -6.26 15.15 -7.10
C LEU A 170 -6.56 14.34 -5.82
N SER A 171 -6.54 13.02 -5.91
CA SER A 171 -6.74 12.14 -4.74
C SER A 171 -5.70 12.39 -3.64
N ALA A 172 -4.42 12.56 -3.98
CA ALA A 172 -3.36 12.81 -3.01
C ALA A 172 -3.48 14.18 -2.33
N ALA A 173 -3.81 15.22 -3.09
CA ALA A 173 -3.98 16.58 -2.61
C ALA A 173 -5.21 16.68 -1.69
N GLU A 174 -6.35 16.11 -2.08
CA GLU A 174 -7.57 16.11 -1.25
C GLU A 174 -7.39 15.33 0.06
N ARG A 175 -6.69 14.19 0.03
CA ARG A 175 -6.34 13.46 1.27
C ARG A 175 -5.47 14.31 2.19
N ARG A 176 -4.47 15.02 1.64
CA ARG A 176 -3.61 15.92 2.41
C ARG A 176 -4.38 17.11 2.98
N LYS A 177 -5.27 17.73 2.19
CA LYS A 177 -6.19 18.79 2.64
C LYS A 177 -7.08 18.31 3.77
N ARG A 178 -7.70 17.13 3.65
CA ARG A 178 -8.53 16.54 4.71
C ARG A 178 -7.74 16.32 6.00
N ALA A 179 -6.58 15.67 5.89
CA ALA A 179 -5.70 15.45 7.04
C ALA A 179 -5.31 16.77 7.72
N GLN A 180 -5.03 17.81 6.94
CA GLN A 180 -4.69 19.14 7.46
C GLN A 180 -5.88 19.82 8.16
N LEU A 181 -7.09 19.72 7.62
CA LEU A 181 -8.31 20.31 8.21
C LEU A 181 -8.74 19.59 9.50
N GLN A 182 -8.53 18.28 9.58
CA GLN A 182 -8.84 17.50 10.78
C GLN A 182 -7.72 17.56 11.85
N SER A 183 -6.53 18.01 11.48
CA SER A 183 -5.40 18.15 12.41
C SER A 183 -5.56 19.40 13.26
N LYS A 184 -5.56 19.24 14.60
CA LYS A 184 -5.48 20.39 15.50
C LYS A 184 -4.11 21.07 15.36
N PRO A 185 -4.05 22.40 15.15
CA PRO A 185 -2.77 23.10 15.00
C PRO A 185 -1.87 22.96 16.22
N VAL A 186 -2.46 22.75 17.41
CA VAL A 186 -1.77 22.49 18.68
C VAL A 186 -0.78 21.33 18.56
N TYR A 187 -1.11 20.25 17.85
CA TYR A 187 -0.20 19.10 17.73
C TYR A 187 1.10 19.44 16.99
N LYS A 188 1.07 20.36 16.03
CA LYS A 188 2.28 20.82 15.33
C LYS A 188 3.17 21.66 16.26
N TYR A 189 2.57 22.51 17.07
CA TYR A 189 3.32 23.31 18.07
C TYR A 189 3.89 22.44 19.18
N VAL A 190 3.13 21.46 19.68
CA VAL A 190 3.62 20.48 20.66
C VAL A 190 4.79 19.68 20.09
N ALA A 191 4.67 19.18 18.85
CA ALA A 191 5.77 18.51 18.16
C ALA A 191 7.02 19.39 18.04
N LEU A 192 6.85 20.67 17.68
CA LEU A 192 7.95 21.63 17.55
C LEU A 192 8.61 21.93 18.91
N ILE A 193 7.82 22.13 19.96
CA ILE A 193 8.32 22.37 21.32
C ILE A 193 9.10 21.16 21.84
N ILE A 194 8.55 19.94 21.68
CA ILE A 194 9.24 18.71 22.09
C ILE A 194 10.53 18.52 21.28
N SER A 195 10.52 18.84 19.98
CA SER A 195 11.74 18.79 19.15
C SER A 195 12.81 19.76 19.65
N LEU A 196 12.43 20.99 20.03
CA LEU A 196 13.34 21.98 20.59
C LEU A 196 13.93 21.50 21.92
N PHE A 197 13.10 20.98 22.82
CA PHE A 197 13.58 20.35 24.06
C PHE A 197 14.46 19.14 23.79
N GLY A 198 14.18 18.38 22.73
CA GLY A 198 15.03 17.29 22.26
C GLY A 198 16.43 17.75 21.88
N VAL A 199 16.55 18.86 21.13
CA VAL A 199 17.83 19.48 20.78
C VAL A 199 18.58 19.95 22.01
N VAL A 200 17.90 20.65 22.93
CA VAL A 200 18.52 21.14 24.18
C VAL A 200 18.99 19.96 25.05
N SER A 201 18.17 18.92 25.18
CA SER A 201 18.50 17.70 25.92
C SER A 201 19.69 16.97 25.29
N ALA A 202 19.73 16.86 23.96
CA ALA A 202 20.83 16.22 23.26
C ALA A 202 22.14 16.99 23.47
N ALA A 203 22.11 18.32 23.32
CA ALA A 203 23.27 19.18 23.53
C ALA A 203 23.77 19.11 24.98
N TYR A 204 22.87 19.18 25.96
CA TYR A 204 23.21 19.02 27.37
C TYR A 204 23.81 17.63 27.67
N GLY A 205 23.19 16.56 27.15
CA GLY A 205 23.68 15.20 27.31
C GLY A 205 25.09 15.00 26.75
N ILE A 206 25.35 15.50 25.53
CA ILE A 206 26.67 15.47 24.90
C ILE A 206 27.69 16.25 25.74
N GLN A 207 27.35 17.46 26.19
CA GLN A 207 28.23 18.29 27.01
C GLN A 207 28.58 17.63 28.35
N SER A 208 27.59 17.00 28.99
CA SER A 208 27.76 16.25 30.25
C SER A 208 28.68 15.03 30.07
N ILE A 209 28.57 14.31 28.95
CA ILE A 209 29.46 13.19 28.61
C ILE A 209 30.89 13.68 28.40
N ILE A 210 31.08 14.76 27.64
CA ILE A 210 32.42 15.31 27.32
C ILE A 210 33.12 15.82 28.57
N ASN A 211 32.39 16.51 29.46
CA ASN A 211 32.97 17.09 30.68
C ASN A 211 32.93 16.13 31.88
N HIS A 212 32.62 14.85 31.68
CA HIS A 212 32.48 13.82 32.72
C HIS A 212 31.60 14.27 33.92
N THR A 213 30.58 15.09 33.65
CA THR A 213 29.76 15.71 34.70
C THR A 213 28.47 14.91 34.88
N GLY A 214 28.44 14.02 35.87
CA GLY A 214 27.27 13.22 36.26
C GLY A 214 26.99 11.99 35.38
N ASN A 215 26.32 10.97 35.95
CA ASN A 215 26.05 9.69 35.28
C ASN A 215 24.84 9.70 34.32
N TYR A 216 24.13 10.83 34.20
CA TYR A 216 22.87 10.90 33.46
C TYR A 216 23.00 11.45 32.04
N GLY A 217 24.17 11.95 31.62
CA GLY A 217 24.37 12.59 30.31
C GLY A 217 23.97 11.71 29.13
N ILE A 218 24.22 10.40 29.21
CA ILE A 218 23.82 9.43 28.16
C ILE A 218 22.30 9.34 27.99
N TYR A 219 21.52 9.41 29.08
CA TYR A 219 20.07 9.35 29.01
C TYR A 219 19.48 10.62 28.40
N PHE A 220 20.01 11.80 28.76
CA PHE A 220 19.62 13.07 28.14
C PHE A 220 19.99 13.13 26.66
N ALA A 221 21.14 12.58 26.27
CA ALA A 221 21.53 12.48 24.87
C ALA A 221 20.59 11.56 24.08
N LEU A 222 20.34 10.35 24.59
CA LEU A 222 19.46 9.37 23.95
C LEU A 222 18.02 9.85 23.85
N PHE A 223 17.48 10.44 24.92
CA PHE A 223 16.15 11.05 24.91
C PHE A 223 16.07 12.19 23.88
N GLY A 224 17.07 13.07 23.87
CA GLY A 224 17.14 14.18 22.93
C GLY A 224 17.15 13.72 21.47
N PHE A 225 18.00 12.75 21.14
CA PHE A 225 18.02 12.15 19.80
C PHE A 225 16.71 11.45 19.46
N ALA A 226 16.13 10.67 20.38
CA ALA A 226 14.86 10.01 20.15
C ALA A 226 13.74 11.01 19.84
N ALA A 227 13.65 12.12 20.59
CA ALA A 227 12.69 13.19 20.33
C ALA A 227 12.88 13.84 18.95
N ILE A 228 14.13 14.17 18.58
CA ILE A 228 14.45 14.75 17.25
C ILE A 228 14.07 13.78 16.12
N PHE A 229 14.46 12.51 16.21
CA PHE A 229 14.15 11.51 15.17
C PHE A 229 12.65 11.23 15.05
N LEU A 230 11.94 11.20 16.17
CA LEU A 230 10.49 11.00 16.18
C LEU A 230 9.81 12.12 15.39
N PHE A 231 10.01 13.38 15.76
CA PHE A 231 9.24 14.49 15.15
C PHE A 231 9.76 14.95 13.78
N SER A 232 11.01 14.65 13.44
CA SER A 232 11.53 14.85 12.08
C SER A 232 10.97 13.85 11.07
N SER A 233 10.77 12.59 11.47
CA SER A 233 10.26 11.54 10.58
C SER A 233 8.77 11.66 10.25
N TYR A 234 7.96 12.22 11.15
CA TYR A 234 6.51 12.35 10.94
C TYR A 234 6.09 13.47 9.96
N ASN A 235 7.03 14.20 9.33
CA ASN A 235 6.70 15.41 8.55
C ASN A 235 5.73 16.33 9.32
N MET A 236 5.86 16.42 10.65
CA MET A 236 4.99 17.24 11.50
C MET A 236 5.49 18.68 11.63
N MET A 237 6.75 18.91 11.26
CA MET A 237 7.33 20.25 11.26
C MET A 237 6.72 21.11 10.15
N PRO A 238 6.31 22.35 10.47
CA PRO A 238 5.85 23.30 9.46
C PRO A 238 7.04 23.71 8.58
N THR A 239 7.05 23.24 7.33
CA THR A 239 8.03 23.65 6.31
C THR A 239 7.36 24.48 5.22
N ALA A 240 8.13 25.07 4.31
CA ALA A 240 7.59 25.86 3.18
C ALA A 240 6.57 25.09 2.33
N HIS A 241 6.72 23.77 2.22
CA HIS A 241 5.83 22.88 1.45
C HIS A 241 4.81 22.13 2.34
N ASN A 242 4.90 22.27 3.66
CA ASN A 242 4.11 21.53 4.64
C ASN A 242 3.43 22.46 5.67
N ASN A 243 2.98 23.62 5.19
CA ASN A 243 2.14 24.54 5.94
C ASN A 243 0.72 24.55 5.36
N HIS A 244 -0.22 25.11 6.13
CA HIS A 244 -1.64 25.14 5.76
C HIS A 244 -1.86 25.76 4.38
N ASN A 245 -1.29 26.94 4.11
CA ASN A 245 -1.47 27.64 2.83
C ASN A 245 -0.94 26.84 1.63
N ALA A 246 0.22 26.19 1.76
CA ALA A 246 0.79 25.37 0.70
C ALA A 246 -0.08 24.13 0.41
N ILE A 247 -0.67 23.52 1.45
CA ILE A 247 -1.56 22.36 1.32
C ILE A 247 -2.86 22.79 0.64
N MET A 248 -3.49 23.89 1.07
CA MET A 248 -4.72 24.40 0.45
C MET A 248 -4.48 24.76 -1.03
N LYS A 249 -3.43 25.55 -1.32
CA LYS A 249 -3.05 25.90 -2.70
C LYS A 249 -2.70 24.69 -3.57
N ARG A 250 -2.26 23.57 -2.99
CA ARG A 250 -2.00 22.34 -3.75
C ARG A 250 -3.31 21.66 -4.15
N ALA A 251 -4.26 21.58 -3.24
CA ALA A 251 -5.61 21.08 -3.52
C ALA A 251 -6.32 21.93 -4.58
N ASP A 252 -6.37 23.25 -4.40
CA ASP A 252 -7.00 24.16 -5.36
C ASP A 252 -6.39 24.03 -6.78
N ARG A 253 -5.07 23.86 -6.87
CA ARG A 253 -4.38 23.62 -8.15
C ARG A 253 -4.71 22.26 -8.75
N ALA A 254 -4.87 21.23 -7.93
CA ALA A 254 -5.21 19.89 -8.42
C ALA A 254 -6.65 19.85 -8.96
N GLU A 255 -7.60 20.48 -8.24
CA GLU A 255 -8.98 20.68 -8.69
C GLU A 255 -9.01 21.47 -10.01
N ALA A 256 -8.35 22.63 -10.07
CA ALA A 256 -8.30 23.45 -11.27
C ALA A 256 -7.65 22.73 -12.47
N ALA A 257 -6.58 21.95 -12.24
CA ALA A 257 -5.94 21.17 -13.29
C ALA A 257 -6.86 20.07 -13.83
N MET A 258 -7.65 19.43 -12.97
CA MET A 258 -8.65 18.45 -13.39
C MET A 258 -9.79 19.12 -14.16
N ALA A 259 -10.31 20.24 -13.64
CA ALA A 259 -11.36 21.02 -14.29
C ALA A 259 -10.98 21.45 -15.71
N GLU A 260 -9.78 22.00 -15.87
CA GLU A 260 -9.28 22.43 -17.18
C GLU A 260 -9.06 21.24 -18.12
N TYR A 261 -8.65 20.09 -17.58
CA TYR A 261 -8.48 18.88 -18.38
C TYR A 261 -9.81 18.31 -18.88
N ILE A 262 -10.85 18.24 -18.04
CA ILE A 262 -12.15 17.70 -18.45
C ILE A 262 -12.97 18.69 -19.28
N LYS A 263 -12.62 19.98 -19.29
CA LYS A 263 -13.24 20.99 -20.17
C LYS A 263 -13.08 20.64 -21.65
N ALA A 264 -11.99 19.96 -22.02
CA ALA A 264 -11.74 19.45 -23.36
C ALA A 264 -12.37 18.07 -23.63
N TYR A 265 -13.21 17.56 -22.71
CA TYR A 265 -13.86 16.25 -22.86
C TYR A 265 -14.81 16.25 -24.07
N PRO A 266 -14.72 15.25 -24.97
CA PRO A 266 -15.59 15.17 -26.14
C PRO A 266 -17.08 15.16 -25.77
N GLY A 267 -17.86 16.05 -26.38
CA GLY A 267 -19.29 16.19 -26.11
C GLY A 267 -19.63 17.13 -24.94
N GLY A 268 -18.65 17.77 -24.31
CA GLY A 268 -18.84 18.89 -23.38
C GLY A 268 -19.38 18.54 -21.99
N ASN A 269 -19.95 17.34 -21.80
CA ASN A 269 -20.53 16.91 -20.53
C ASN A 269 -19.75 15.72 -19.95
N PHE A 270 -18.81 16.00 -19.04
CA PHE A 270 -18.19 14.95 -18.24
C PHE A 270 -19.23 14.37 -17.26
N PRO A 271 -19.26 13.04 -16.99
CA PRO A 271 -20.36 12.41 -16.27
C PRO A 271 -20.42 12.71 -14.76
N VAL A 272 -19.42 13.41 -14.22
CA VAL A 272 -19.33 13.82 -12.81
C VAL A 272 -18.75 15.24 -12.73
N PRO A 273 -18.97 15.95 -11.62
CA PRO A 273 -18.22 17.16 -11.31
C PRO A 273 -16.70 16.95 -11.38
N ASP A 274 -15.97 17.99 -11.75
CA ASP A 274 -14.49 18.05 -11.78
C ASP A 274 -13.85 17.58 -10.47
N ILE A 275 -14.42 18.00 -9.34
CA ILE A 275 -14.00 17.60 -7.99
C ILE A 275 -14.09 16.09 -7.74
N TYR A 276 -14.86 15.34 -8.55
CA TYR A 276 -15.02 13.89 -8.46
C TYR A 276 -14.49 13.15 -9.70
N ALA A 277 -13.82 13.84 -10.63
CA ALA A 277 -13.33 13.26 -11.87
C ALA A 277 -12.12 12.34 -11.63
N HIS A 278 -12.40 11.15 -11.09
CA HIS A 278 -11.41 10.15 -10.71
C HIS A 278 -11.82 8.75 -11.23
N PRO A 279 -10.90 7.93 -11.76
CA PRO A 279 -11.23 6.62 -12.32
C PRO A 279 -11.97 5.69 -11.36
N VAL A 280 -11.62 5.73 -10.07
CA VAL A 280 -12.29 4.93 -9.03
C VAL A 280 -13.75 5.38 -8.82
N VAL A 281 -14.06 6.68 -8.92
CA VAL A 281 -15.45 7.15 -8.84
C VAL A 281 -16.25 6.59 -10.01
N LEU A 282 -15.73 6.71 -11.24
CA LEU A 282 -16.38 6.18 -12.43
C LEU A 282 -16.54 4.65 -12.37
N LYS A 283 -15.56 3.94 -11.79
CA LYS A 283 -15.64 2.50 -11.54
C LYS A 283 -16.77 2.16 -10.58
N GLN A 284 -16.86 2.84 -9.43
CA GLN A 284 -17.93 2.58 -8.46
C GLN A 284 -19.33 2.95 -8.99
N MET A 285 -19.43 4.00 -9.79
CA MET A 285 -20.66 4.32 -10.52
C MET A 285 -21.01 3.22 -11.53
N THR A 286 -20.02 2.70 -12.25
CA THR A 286 -20.22 1.58 -13.20
C THR A 286 -20.69 0.32 -12.47
N ASP A 287 -20.07 0.00 -11.33
CA ASP A 287 -20.48 -1.14 -10.48
C ASP A 287 -21.91 -0.92 -9.95
N ALA A 288 -22.31 0.31 -9.57
CA ALA A 288 -23.68 0.62 -9.15
C ALA A 288 -24.72 0.39 -10.26
N LEU A 289 -24.41 0.79 -11.50
CA LEU A 289 -25.26 0.51 -12.66
C LEU A 289 -25.32 -1.00 -12.96
N GLN A 290 -24.17 -1.67 -12.91
CA GLN A 290 -24.08 -3.11 -13.20
C GLN A 290 -24.80 -3.97 -12.18
N GLU A 291 -24.83 -3.56 -10.91
CA GLU A 291 -25.53 -4.23 -9.81
C GLU A 291 -27.02 -3.83 -9.70
N GLY A 292 -27.51 -2.94 -10.58
CA GLY A 292 -28.90 -2.49 -10.55
C GLY A 292 -29.25 -1.55 -9.40
N ARG A 293 -28.23 -0.97 -8.73
CA ARG A 293 -28.41 0.06 -7.69
C ARG A 293 -28.73 1.44 -8.27
N ALA A 294 -28.51 1.62 -9.56
CA ALA A 294 -28.80 2.85 -10.31
C ALA A 294 -29.08 2.50 -11.78
N VAL A 295 -29.75 3.40 -12.50
CA VAL A 295 -29.98 3.32 -13.95
C VAL A 295 -29.35 4.50 -14.68
N THR A 296 -29.31 5.68 -14.04
CA THR A 296 -28.79 6.92 -14.63
C THR A 296 -27.47 7.37 -14.01
N LEU A 297 -26.75 8.28 -14.68
CA LEU A 297 -25.49 8.84 -14.14
C LEU A 297 -25.69 9.56 -12.79
N PRO A 298 -26.71 10.42 -12.59
CA PRO A 298 -26.94 11.06 -11.30
C PRO A 298 -27.24 10.05 -10.18
N GLU A 299 -28.08 9.05 -10.45
CA GLU A 299 -28.36 7.98 -9.48
C GLU A 299 -27.10 7.19 -9.11
N ALA A 300 -26.24 6.89 -10.10
CA ALA A 300 -25.00 6.18 -9.86
C ALA A 300 -24.04 6.99 -8.97
N LEU A 301 -23.96 8.31 -9.19
CA LEU A 301 -23.16 9.19 -8.34
C LEU A 301 -23.72 9.27 -6.92
N GLU A 302 -25.04 9.38 -6.77
CA GLU A 302 -25.69 9.35 -5.46
C GLU A 302 -25.49 8.01 -4.74
N ALA A 303 -25.52 6.89 -5.45
CA ALA A 303 -25.20 5.57 -4.89
C ALA A 303 -23.76 5.52 -4.34
N VAL A 304 -22.79 6.13 -5.04
CA VAL A 304 -21.41 6.26 -4.54
C VAL A 304 -21.35 7.14 -3.30
N LYS A 305 -22.01 8.31 -3.31
CA LYS A 305 -22.06 9.23 -2.15
C LYS A 305 -22.64 8.52 -0.92
N ASN A 306 -23.75 7.80 -1.09
CA ASN A 306 -24.39 7.06 0.00
C ASN A 306 -23.49 5.96 0.55
N ARG A 307 -22.85 5.17 -0.33
CA ARG A 307 -21.91 4.13 0.10
C ARG A 307 -20.74 4.69 0.89
N LEU A 308 -20.17 5.82 0.46
CA LEU A 308 -19.07 6.48 1.17
C LEU A 308 -19.48 7.04 2.55
N LYS A 309 -20.74 7.48 2.70
CA LYS A 309 -21.32 7.91 3.98
C LYS A 309 -21.54 6.74 4.94
N GLU A 310 -21.98 5.59 4.43
CA GLU A 310 -22.23 4.38 5.23
C GLU A 310 -20.95 3.78 5.82
N VAL A 311 -19.85 3.78 5.08
CA VAL A 311 -18.61 3.15 5.54
C VAL A 311 -17.98 3.99 6.64
N ASN A 312 -18.02 3.50 7.88
CA ASN A 312 -17.36 4.09 9.05
C ASN A 312 -16.34 3.10 9.65
N ALA A 313 -15.79 3.40 10.84
CA ALA A 313 -14.78 2.56 11.48
C ALA A 313 -15.27 1.15 11.87
N ASP A 314 -16.60 0.96 11.95
CA ASP A 314 -17.23 -0.27 12.39
C ASP A 314 -17.71 -1.15 11.22
N VAL A 315 -17.65 -0.63 9.99
CA VAL A 315 -18.05 -1.36 8.79
C VAL A 315 -16.86 -2.10 8.20
N GLN A 316 -16.94 -3.43 8.16
CA GLN A 316 -15.98 -4.27 7.44
C GLN A 316 -16.31 -4.28 5.95
N VAL A 317 -15.31 -4.01 5.13
CA VAL A 317 -15.39 -4.03 3.66
C VAL A 317 -14.29 -4.93 3.10
N GLU A 318 -14.47 -5.40 1.87
CA GLU A 318 -13.42 -6.15 1.18
C GLU A 318 -12.20 -5.26 0.91
N GLN A 319 -11.02 -5.87 0.78
CA GLN A 319 -9.77 -5.11 0.61
C GLN A 319 -9.80 -4.21 -0.64
N GLU A 320 -10.34 -4.69 -1.76
CA GLU A 320 -10.47 -3.90 -2.98
C GLU A 320 -11.37 -2.67 -2.76
N GLU A 321 -12.50 -2.85 -2.06
CA GLU A 321 -13.41 -1.76 -1.72
C GLU A 321 -12.74 -0.77 -0.75
N TYR A 322 -12.01 -1.27 0.24
CA TYR A 322 -11.23 -0.42 1.15
C TYR A 322 -10.23 0.46 0.39
N ASP A 323 -9.45 -0.14 -0.50
CA ASP A 323 -8.42 0.55 -1.28
C ASP A 323 -9.04 1.63 -2.19
N GLU A 324 -10.22 1.37 -2.74
CA GLU A 324 -10.97 2.34 -3.52
C GLU A 324 -11.51 3.49 -2.66
N ILE A 325 -12.15 3.18 -1.53
CA ILE A 325 -12.71 4.17 -0.62
C ILE A 325 -11.61 5.10 -0.11
N VAL A 326 -10.46 4.56 0.29
CA VAL A 326 -9.32 5.36 0.76
C VAL A 326 -8.83 6.33 -0.31
N GLN A 327 -8.92 5.97 -1.60
CA GLN A 327 -8.50 6.85 -2.69
C GLN A 327 -9.45 8.04 -2.90
N ILE A 328 -10.76 7.85 -2.80
CA ILE A 328 -11.73 8.87 -3.23
C ILE A 328 -12.43 9.59 -2.07
N LYS A 329 -12.53 8.98 -0.88
CA LYS A 329 -13.38 9.50 0.21
C LYS A 329 -13.05 10.92 0.64
N ALA A 330 -11.77 11.30 0.63
CA ALA A 330 -11.37 12.66 0.97
C ALA A 330 -11.94 13.71 0.00
N MET A 331 -12.04 13.37 -1.30
CA MET A 331 -12.63 14.24 -2.32
C MET A 331 -14.10 14.51 -2.04
N PHE A 332 -14.86 13.51 -1.55
CA PHE A 332 -16.26 13.72 -1.16
C PHE A 332 -16.41 14.46 0.17
N LEU A 333 -15.57 14.13 1.15
CA LEU A 333 -15.63 14.75 2.49
C LEU A 333 -15.21 16.22 2.50
N ASN A 334 -14.34 16.66 1.60
CA ASN A 334 -13.91 18.05 1.52
C ASN A 334 -14.92 18.95 0.81
N HIS A 335 -15.85 18.35 0.06
CA HIS A 335 -16.90 19.04 -0.68
C HIS A 335 -18.30 18.69 -0.16
N ASP A 336 -18.42 18.16 1.06
CA ASP A 336 -19.69 17.82 1.73
C ASP A 336 -20.67 16.97 0.90
N TYR A 337 -20.14 16.11 0.01
CA TYR A 337 -20.93 15.31 -0.92
C TYR A 337 -21.85 16.15 -1.83
N GLN A 338 -21.48 17.40 -2.12
CA GLN A 338 -22.12 18.28 -3.12
C GLN A 338 -22.32 17.55 -4.45
#